data_AF-A0A643BPI5-F1
#
_entry.id   AF-A0A643BPI5-F1
#
_cell.length_a   1.000
_cell.length_b   1.000
_cell.length_c   1.000
_cell.angle_alpha   90.00
_cell.angle_beta   90.00
_cell.angle_gamma   90.00
#
_symmetry.space_group_name_H-M   'P 1'
#
loop_
_entity.id
_entity.type
_entity.pdbx_description
1 polymer ?
#
loop_
_entity_poly.entity_id
_entity_poly.type
_entity_poly.pdbx_seq_one_letter_code
_entity_poly.pdbx_strand_id
1 'polypeptide(L)'
;MKDWIIAPKGYAANYCDGECSFPLNAHMNATNHAIVQTLVHLMNPEYVPKPCCAPTKLNAISVLYFDDNSNVILKKYRNMVVRACGCH
;
A
#
# COMPACT_ATOMS: atom_id res chain seq x y z
N MET A 1 8.88 -12.21 24.22
CA MET A 1 8.50 -10.83 23.86
C MET A 1 7.25 -10.47 24.64
N LYS A 2 7.20 -9.31 25.30
CA LYS A 2 5.97 -8.84 25.95
C LYS A 2 4.98 -8.38 24.87
N ASP A 3 3.80 -8.96 24.89
CA ASP A 3 2.70 -8.65 23.98
C ASP A 3 2.06 -7.32 24.43
N TRP A 4 2.59 -6.19 23.95
CA TRP A 4 2.17 -4.84 24.37
C TRP A 4 0.86 -4.38 23.72
N ILE A 5 0.48 -5.00 22.59
CA ILE A 5 -0.81 -4.78 21.94
C ILE A 5 -1.88 -5.61 22.65
N ILE A 6 -2.89 -4.91 23.18
CA ILE A 6 -4.07 -5.51 23.81
C ILE A 6 -5.04 -5.94 22.71
N ALA A 7 -5.37 -5.03 21.79
CA ALA A 7 -6.26 -5.30 20.66
C ALA A 7 -6.02 -4.35 19.47
N PRO A 8 -6.32 -4.78 18.22
CA PRO A 8 -6.63 -6.15 17.83
C PRO A 8 -5.35 -7.01 17.81
N LYS A 9 -5.49 -8.33 17.99
CA LYS A 9 -4.35 -9.28 17.91
C LYS A 9 -3.87 -9.51 16.48
N GLY A 10 -4.69 -9.16 15.50
CA GLY A 10 -4.37 -9.19 14.07
C GLY A 10 -5.42 -8.41 13.29
N TYR A 11 -5.11 -8.05 12.06
CA TYR A 11 -6.04 -7.35 11.19
C TYR A 11 -5.72 -7.64 9.71
N ALA A 12 -6.71 -7.51 8.84
CA ALA A 12 -6.52 -7.64 7.40
C ALA A 12 -5.84 -6.38 6.84
N ALA A 13 -4.52 -6.39 6.76
CA ALA A 13 -3.75 -5.28 6.19
C ALA A 13 -3.95 -5.16 4.68
N ASN A 14 -4.14 -6.30 3.99
CA ASN A 14 -4.06 -6.44 2.54
C ASN A 14 -2.70 -5.99 1.99
N TYR A 15 -2.47 -6.24 0.70
CA TYR A 15 -1.26 -5.82 0.01
C TYR A 15 -1.56 -5.57 -1.46
N CYS A 16 -0.68 -4.81 -2.13
CA CYS A 16 -0.71 -4.63 -3.57
C CYS A 16 0.40 -5.48 -4.18
N ASP A 17 0.02 -6.25 -5.20
CA ASP A 17 0.92 -7.08 -5.97
C ASP A 17 0.34 -7.26 -7.38
N GLY A 18 1.19 -7.60 -8.34
CA GLY A 18 0.81 -7.79 -9.74
C GLY A 18 1.55 -6.86 -10.71
N GLU A 19 1.38 -7.14 -11.99
CA GLU A 19 2.13 -6.51 -13.08
C GLU A 19 1.43 -5.27 -13.65
N CYS A 20 2.22 -4.22 -13.90
CA CYS A 20 1.80 -2.99 -14.57
C CYS A 20 2.38 -2.93 -16.00
N SER A 21 1.77 -3.68 -16.91
CA SER A 21 2.17 -3.78 -18.32
C SER A 21 1.15 -3.13 -19.26
N PHE A 22 1.60 -2.75 -20.45
CA PHE A 22 0.70 -2.20 -21.46
C PHE A 22 -0.27 -3.27 -22.00
N PRO A 23 -1.54 -2.91 -22.30
CA PRO A 23 -2.19 -1.64 -22.02
C PRO A 23 -2.63 -1.51 -20.55
N LEU A 24 -2.42 -0.33 -19.95
CA LEU A 24 -2.92 -0.05 -18.61
C LEU A 24 -4.44 0.21 -18.66
N ASN A 25 -5.21 -0.70 -18.09
CA ASN A 25 -6.67 -0.59 -18.02
C ASN A 25 -7.10 0.50 -17.02
N ALA A 26 -8.29 1.09 -17.23
CA ALA A 26 -8.82 2.14 -16.34
C ALA A 26 -8.91 1.72 -14.86
N HIS A 27 -9.14 0.43 -14.59
CA HIS A 27 -9.18 -0.13 -13.24
C HIS A 27 -7.82 -0.16 -12.52
N MET A 28 -6.71 0.01 -13.25
CA MET A 28 -5.35 0.04 -12.69
C MET A 28 -4.96 1.40 -12.12
N ASN A 29 -5.86 2.40 -12.14
CA ASN A 29 -5.67 3.74 -11.54
C ASN A 29 -4.32 4.38 -11.88
N ALA A 30 -3.86 4.19 -13.13
CA ALA A 30 -2.55 4.63 -13.54
C ALA A 30 -2.44 6.16 -13.62
N THR A 31 -1.32 6.72 -13.16
CA THR A 31 -1.02 8.13 -13.38
C THR A 31 -0.56 8.37 -14.81
N ASN A 32 -0.62 9.63 -15.27
CA ASN A 32 -0.03 10.01 -16.57
C ASN A 32 1.45 9.61 -16.64
N HIS A 33 2.19 9.75 -15.54
CA HIS A 33 3.58 9.30 -15.45
C HIS A 33 3.70 7.79 -15.68
N ALA A 34 2.89 6.97 -15.01
CA ALA A 34 2.91 5.52 -15.17
C ALA A 34 2.54 5.08 -16.60
N ILE A 35 1.61 5.78 -17.26
CA ILE A 35 1.27 5.53 -18.67
C ILE A 35 2.48 5.81 -19.56
N VAL A 36 3.11 6.98 -19.43
CA VAL A 36 4.29 7.34 -20.22
C VAL A 36 5.45 6.40 -19.93
N GLN A 37 5.71 6.08 -18.66
CA GLN A 37 6.75 5.14 -18.25
C GLN A 37 6.53 3.76 -18.87
N THR A 38 5.29 3.27 -18.89
CA THR A 38 4.95 1.98 -19.51
C THR A 38 5.19 2.01 -21.03
N LEU A 39 4.83 3.11 -21.69
CA LEU A 39 5.09 3.29 -23.12
C LEU A 39 6.59 3.33 -23.44
N VAL A 40 7.39 4.05 -22.64
CA VAL A 40 8.84 4.11 -22.82
C VAL A 40 9.48 2.76 -22.52
N HIS A 41 9.01 2.04 -21.49
CA HIS A 41 9.47 0.69 -21.19
C HIS A 41 9.25 -0.28 -22.36
N LEU A 42 8.12 -0.18 -23.08
CA LEU A 42 7.88 -0.99 -24.29
C LEU A 42 8.92 -0.76 -25.39
N MET A 43 9.43 0.48 -25.51
CA MET A 43 10.40 0.84 -26.54
C MET A 43 11.83 0.52 -26.11
N ASN A 44 12.15 0.70 -24.82
CA ASN A 44 13.50 0.57 -24.31
C ASN A 44 13.54 0.02 -22.86
N PRO A 45 13.28 -1.29 -22.68
CA PRO A 45 13.08 -1.89 -21.37
C PRO A 45 14.35 -1.92 -20.49
N GLU A 46 15.55 -1.82 -21.09
CA GLU A 46 16.81 -1.80 -20.34
C GLU A 46 17.05 -0.50 -19.59
N TYR A 47 16.44 0.61 -20.05
CA TYR A 47 16.68 1.94 -19.49
C TYR A 47 15.56 2.42 -18.57
N VAL A 48 14.34 1.91 -18.77
CA VAL A 48 13.16 2.31 -17.99
C VAL A 48 12.43 1.05 -17.52
N PRO A 49 12.23 0.85 -16.21
CA PRO A 49 11.46 -0.28 -15.70
C PRO A 49 9.95 -0.05 -15.85
N LYS A 50 9.17 -1.14 -15.72
CA LYS A 50 7.71 -1.03 -15.57
C LYS A 50 7.35 -0.25 -14.30
N PRO A 51 6.20 0.47 -14.26
CA PRO A 51 5.66 1.02 -13.02
C PRO A 51 5.40 -0.07 -11.98
N CYS A 52 5.28 0.31 -10.71
CA CYS A 52 5.03 -0.63 -9.63
C CYS A 52 3.54 -0.66 -9.25
N CYS A 53 3.03 -1.84 -8.89
CA CYS A 53 1.72 -1.98 -8.26
C CYS A 53 1.81 -1.53 -6.79
N ALA A 54 1.24 -0.37 -6.47
CA ALA A 54 1.36 0.24 -5.16
C ALA A 54 0.01 0.67 -4.55
N PRO A 55 -0.10 0.79 -3.22
CA PRO A 55 -1.30 1.29 -2.57
C PRO A 55 -1.64 2.73 -2.96
N THR A 56 -2.89 2.97 -3.35
CA THR A 56 -3.39 4.31 -3.72
C THR A 56 -4.35 4.88 -2.70
N LYS A 57 -5.03 4.01 -1.94
CA LYS A 57 -5.90 4.37 -0.83
C LYS A 57 -5.62 3.48 0.36
N LEU A 58 -5.41 4.10 1.52
CA LEU A 58 -5.21 3.39 2.77
C LEU A 58 -6.17 3.88 3.86
N ASN A 59 -6.60 2.95 4.71
CA ASN A 59 -7.42 3.22 5.88
C ASN A 59 -6.61 3.14 7.16
N ALA A 60 -7.12 3.83 8.19
CA ALA A 60 -6.61 3.76 9.55
C ALA A 60 -7.21 2.58 10.32
N ILE A 61 -6.51 2.11 11.35
CA ILE A 61 -7.03 1.20 12.38
C ILE A 61 -6.85 1.82 13.77
N SER A 62 -7.68 1.41 14.72
CA SER A 62 -7.50 1.76 16.13
C SER A 62 -6.81 0.60 16.84
N VAL A 63 -5.77 0.90 17.62
CA VAL A 63 -5.00 -0.06 18.40
C VAL A 63 -5.07 0.34 19.86
N LEU A 64 -5.40 -0.63 20.70
CA LEU A 64 -5.37 -0.55 22.15
C LEU A 64 -4.09 -1.23 22.65
N TYR A 65 -3.24 -0.51 23.39
CA TYR A 65 -1.93 -1.01 23.80
C TYR A 65 -1.46 -0.42 25.13
N PHE A 66 -0.47 -1.05 25.76
CA PHE A 66 0.24 -0.50 26.91
C PHE A 66 1.40 0.40 26.45
N ASP A 67 1.44 1.65 26.89
CA ASP A 67 2.62 2.50 26.71
C ASP A 67 3.77 2.11 27.65
N ASP A 68 4.91 2.81 27.53
CA ASP A 68 6.10 2.53 28.35
C ASP A 68 5.87 2.71 29.86
N ASN A 69 4.83 3.47 30.23
CA ASN A 69 4.42 3.73 31.61
C ASN A 69 3.32 2.76 32.08
N SER A 70 3.02 1.71 31.30
CA SER A 70 1.94 0.74 31.57
C SER A 70 0.53 1.34 31.58
N ASN A 71 0.32 2.49 30.94
CA ASN A 71 -1.02 3.04 30.72
C ASN A 71 -1.69 2.38 29.52
N VAL A 72 -3.01 2.22 29.60
CA VAL A 72 -3.81 1.72 28.48
C VAL A 72 -4.14 2.87 27.52
N ILE A 73 -3.62 2.81 26.30
CA ILE A 73 -3.79 3.85 25.27
C ILE A 73 -4.60 3.30 24.11
N LEU A 74 -5.66 4.02 23.72
CA LEU A 74 -6.36 3.82 22.45
C LEU A 74 -5.84 4.83 21.42
N LYS A 75 -5.18 4.35 20.37
CA LYS A 75 -4.61 5.21 19.32
C LYS A 75 -5.05 4.79 17.93
N LYS A 76 -5.34 5.79 17.10
CA LYS A 76 -5.65 5.58 15.68
C LYS A 76 -4.39 5.70 14.84
N TYR A 77 -3.95 4.60 14.25
CA TYR A 77 -2.82 4.55 13.32
C TYR A 77 -3.32 4.69 11.89
N ARG A 78 -2.83 5.70 11.17
CA ARG A 78 -3.17 5.97 9.76
C ARG A 78 -2.38 5.06 8.84
N ASN A 79 -2.88 4.86 7.62
CA ASN A 79 -2.20 4.16 6.53
C ASN A 79 -1.84 2.69 6.84
N MET A 80 -2.71 1.98 7.56
CA MET A 80 -2.44 0.61 8.02
C MET A 80 -3.09 -0.46 7.14
N VAL A 81 -4.18 -0.14 6.44
CA VAL A 81 -4.95 -1.11 5.62
C VAL A 81 -5.05 -0.63 4.19
N VAL A 82 -4.57 -1.41 3.24
CA VAL A 82 -4.74 -1.15 1.80
C VAL A 82 -6.20 -1.32 1.41
N ARG A 83 -6.76 -0.32 0.73
CA ARG A 83 -8.13 -0.32 0.19
C ARG A 83 -8.21 -0.32 -1.33
N ALA A 84 -7.19 0.24 -1.98
CA ALA A 84 -7.07 0.22 -3.42
C ALA A 84 -5.61 0.23 -3.83
N CYS A 85 -5.33 -0.41 -4.97
CA CYS A 85 -4.02 -0.45 -5.62
C CYS A 85 -4.08 0.27 -6.96
N GLY A 86 -2.91 0.57 -7.52
CA GLY A 86 -2.77 1.13 -8.85
C GLY A 86 -1.33 1.09 -9.34
N CYS A 87 -1.14 1.44 -10.61
CA CYS A 87 0.18 1.51 -11.24
C CYS A 87 0.74 2.93 -11.13
N HIS A 88 1.82 3.08 -10.38
CA HIS A 88 2.47 4.37 -10.09
C HIS A 88 3.94 4.37 -10.48
#